data_AF-A0A850SWW3-F1
#
_entry.id   AF-A0A850SWW3-F1
#
_cell.length_a   1.000
_cell.length_b   1.000
_cell.length_c   1.000
_cell.angle_alpha   90.00
_cell.angle_beta   90.00
_cell.angle_gamma   90.00
#
_symmetry.space_group_name_H-M   'P 1'
#
loop_
_entity.id
_entity.type
_entity.pdbx_description
1 polymer ?
#
loop_
_entity_poly.entity_id
_entity_poly.type
_entity_poly.pdbx_seq_one_letter_code
_entity_poly.pdbx_strand_id
1 'polypeptide(L)'
;AFFAVGGYRASLIAGEEPELCLRLREKGLKIVRLDADMTFHDAAMTRFGEWWKRSMRAGHAFAEVSDLHRRSPQRIWAGETRRAFLWSAVAPTALLFAGTVSPLYLLLLLAYPAQAARLWLGARRRLGADAGPLALYTVLGKFAEAAGGVKYFWNRARGKTSALIEYK
;
A
#
# COMPACT_ATOMS: atom_id res chain seq x y z
N ALA A 1 -15.63 -24.37 2.32
CA ALA A 1 -15.49 -22.98 1.83
C ALA A 1 -14.18 -22.75 1.07
N PHE A 2 -13.01 -23.01 1.67
CA PHE A 2 -11.69 -22.81 1.05
C PHE A 2 -11.52 -23.48 -0.33
N PHE A 3 -11.74 -24.79 -0.43
CA PHE A 3 -11.64 -25.51 -1.71
C PHE A 3 -12.71 -25.08 -2.73
N ALA A 4 -13.88 -24.63 -2.27
CA ALA A 4 -14.98 -24.20 -3.14
C ALA A 4 -14.68 -22.90 -3.90
N VAL A 5 -13.71 -22.10 -3.43
CA VAL A 5 -13.21 -20.93 -4.16
C VAL A 5 -11.88 -21.22 -4.88
N GLY A 6 -11.32 -22.42 -4.76
CA GLY A 6 -10.05 -22.81 -5.40
C GLY A 6 -8.80 -22.55 -4.55
N GLY A 7 -8.93 -22.37 -3.24
CA GLY A 7 -7.80 -22.17 -2.34
C GLY A 7 -7.03 -20.86 -2.55
N TYR A 8 -5.77 -20.81 -2.11
CA TYR A 8 -4.87 -19.67 -2.34
C TYR A 8 -4.38 -19.62 -3.79
N ARG A 9 -4.16 -18.41 -4.30
CA ARG A 9 -3.65 -18.19 -5.65
C ARG A 9 -2.12 -18.10 -5.63
N ALA A 10 -1.45 -19.17 -6.05
CA ALA A 10 0.02 -19.27 -6.06
C ALA A 10 0.73 -18.23 -6.96
N SER A 11 0.00 -17.58 -7.87
CA SER A 11 0.57 -16.53 -8.73
C SER A 11 0.76 -15.18 -8.01
N LEU A 12 0.15 -14.99 -6.83
CA LEU A 12 0.29 -13.75 -6.06
C LEU A 12 1.58 -13.79 -5.24
N ILE A 13 2.37 -12.73 -5.31
CA ILE A 13 3.56 -12.61 -4.46
C ILE A 13 3.24 -12.11 -3.03
N ALA A 14 2.05 -11.52 -2.85
CA ALA A 14 1.51 -11.03 -1.59
C ALA A 14 0.01 -10.73 -1.72
N GLY A 15 -0.69 -10.61 -0.59
CA GLY A 15 -2.12 -10.28 -0.58
C GLY A 15 -3.05 -11.47 -0.85
N GLU A 16 -2.52 -12.69 -0.75
CA GLU A 16 -3.23 -13.94 -0.98
C GLU A 16 -4.41 -14.16 -0.02
N GLU A 17 -4.27 -13.80 1.26
CA GLU A 17 -5.36 -13.87 2.23
C GLU A 17 -6.47 -12.86 1.92
N PRO A 18 -6.22 -11.54 1.76
CA PRO A 18 -7.28 -10.60 1.39
C PRO A 18 -7.97 -10.92 0.06
N GLU A 19 -7.24 -11.46 -0.92
CA GLU A 19 -7.81 -11.92 -2.19
C GLU A 19 -8.74 -13.13 -1.99
N LEU A 20 -8.34 -14.10 -1.16
CA LEU A 20 -9.18 -15.24 -0.79
C LEU A 20 -10.45 -14.78 -0.06
N CYS A 21 -10.32 -13.88 0.91
CA CYS A 21 -11.44 -13.30 1.65
C CYS A 21 -12.42 -12.59 0.72
N LEU A 22 -11.95 -11.88 -0.31
CA LEU A 22 -12.81 -11.28 -1.32
C LEU A 22 -13.62 -12.35 -2.07
N ARG A 23 -12.98 -13.40 -2.59
CA ARG A 23 -13.68 -14.48 -3.31
C ARG A 23 -14.70 -15.20 -2.44
N LEU A 24 -14.41 -15.41 -1.16
CA LEU A 24 -15.37 -15.96 -0.20
C LEU A 24 -16.58 -15.03 -0.04
N ARG A 25 -16.35 -13.71 0.09
CA ARG A 25 -17.43 -12.72 0.17
C ARG A 25 -18.27 -12.64 -1.10
N GLU A 26 -17.67 -12.80 -2.27
CA GLU A 26 -18.40 -12.87 -3.55
C GLU A 26 -19.31 -14.09 -3.64
N LYS A 27 -19.02 -15.16 -2.89
CA LYS A 27 -19.91 -16.33 -2.72
C LYS A 27 -20.94 -16.16 -1.60
N GLY A 28 -21.10 -14.95 -1.06
CA GLY A 28 -22.06 -14.66 0.02
C GLY A 28 -21.62 -15.11 1.42
N LEU A 29 -20.38 -15.59 1.57
CA LEU A 29 -19.84 -15.94 2.88
C LEU A 29 -19.46 -14.68 3.66
N LYS A 30 -19.54 -14.79 4.99
CA LYS A 30 -19.11 -13.74 5.92
C LYS A 30 -17.70 -14.04 6.41
N ILE A 31 -16.88 -12.99 6.51
CA ILE A 31 -15.57 -13.05 7.15
C ILE A 31 -15.74 -12.47 8.55
N VAL A 32 -15.39 -13.24 9.57
CA VAL A 32 -15.48 -12.84 10.98
C VAL A 32 -14.06 -12.60 11.48
N ARG A 33 -13.80 -11.40 12.00
CA ARG A 33 -12.57 -11.09 12.73
C ARG A 33 -12.86 -11.27 14.22
N LEU A 34 -12.16 -12.20 14.86
CA LEU A 34 -12.20 -12.34 16.31
C LEU A 34 -11.35 -11.23 16.93
N ASP A 35 -11.82 -10.63 18.02
CA ASP A 35 -11.07 -9.63 18.78
C ASP A 35 -10.20 -10.34 19.84
N ALA A 36 -9.28 -11.17 19.35
CA ALA A 36 -8.37 -11.95 20.16
C ALA A 36 -7.00 -11.99 19.49
N ASP A 37 -5.95 -11.77 20.28
CA ASP A 37 -4.58 -11.92 19.81
C ASP A 37 -4.32 -13.40 19.53
N MET A 38 -4.05 -13.72 18.26
CA MET A 38 -3.74 -15.09 17.85
C MET A 38 -2.24 -15.36 17.91
N THR A 39 -1.43 -14.43 17.41
CA THR A 39 0.03 -14.56 17.32
C THR A 39 0.67 -13.18 17.34
N PHE A 40 1.84 -13.08 17.99
CA PHE A 40 2.73 -11.93 17.84
C PHE A 40 3.83 -12.30 16.86
N HIS A 41 3.98 -11.51 15.79
CA HIS A 41 5.12 -11.62 14.89
C HIS A 41 5.96 -10.35 15.04
N ASP A 42 7.24 -10.53 15.34
CA ASP A 42 8.22 -9.47 15.14
C ASP A 42 8.74 -9.53 13.71
N ALA A 43 8.53 -8.46 12.96
CA ALA A 43 9.06 -8.33 11.62
C ALA A 43 10.60 -8.26 11.63
N ALA A 44 11.23 -7.98 12.78
CA ALA A 44 12.67 -7.81 12.98
C ALA A 44 13.31 -6.92 11.90
N MET A 45 12.58 -5.88 11.48
CA MET A 45 13.03 -4.92 10.48
C MET A 45 13.70 -3.76 11.20
N THR A 46 15.01 -3.68 11.09
CA THR A 46 15.83 -2.65 11.76
C THR A 46 16.41 -1.65 10.77
N ARG A 47 16.34 -1.97 9.46
CA ARG A 47 16.94 -1.16 8.40
C ARG A 47 15.87 -0.55 7.51
N PHE A 48 16.09 0.70 7.11
CA PHE A 48 15.21 1.43 6.18
C PHE A 48 14.95 0.63 4.89
N GLY A 49 15.97 -0.03 4.35
CA GLY A 49 15.85 -0.83 3.11
C GLY A 49 14.90 -2.02 3.24
N GLU A 50 14.82 -2.66 4.41
CA GLU A 50 13.90 -3.78 4.68
C GLU A 50 12.46 -3.25 4.72
N TRP A 51 12.24 -2.15 5.45
CA TRP A 51 10.96 -1.45 5.49
C TRP A 51 10.51 -0.98 4.10
N TRP A 52 11.43 -0.43 3.30
CA TRP A 52 11.14 0.04 1.94
C TRP A 52 10.70 -1.12 1.04
N LYS A 53 11.44 -2.24 1.04
CA LYS A 53 11.08 -3.44 0.27
C LYS A 53 9.75 -4.03 0.70
N ARG A 54 9.46 -4.10 2.01
CA ARG A 54 8.16 -4.54 2.52
C ARG A 54 7.02 -3.62 2.06
N SER A 55 7.23 -2.30 2.12
CA SER A 55 6.24 -1.31 1.67
C SER A 55 6.02 -1.38 0.15
N MET A 56 7.08 -1.60 -0.64
CA MET A 56 6.96 -1.91 -2.07
C MET A 56 6.16 -3.20 -2.32
N ARG A 57 6.40 -4.26 -1.53
CA ARG A 57 5.63 -5.52 -1.64
C ARG A 57 4.15 -5.30 -1.38
N ALA A 58 3.79 -4.47 -0.39
CA ALA A 58 2.40 -4.10 -0.13
C ALA A 58 1.77 -3.33 -1.30
N GLY A 59 2.46 -2.32 -1.85
CA GLY A 59 1.95 -1.56 -2.99
C GLY A 59 1.83 -2.39 -4.28
N HIS A 60 2.74 -3.34 -4.49
CA HIS A 60 2.61 -4.33 -5.56
C HIS A 60 1.35 -5.18 -5.38
N ALA A 61 1.11 -5.71 -4.18
CA ALA A 61 -0.10 -6.49 -3.88
C ALA A 61 -1.39 -5.67 -4.04
N PHE A 62 -1.38 -4.39 -3.64
CA PHE A 62 -2.51 -3.48 -3.85
C PHE A 62 -2.83 -3.35 -5.33
N ALA A 63 -1.82 -3.10 -6.17
CA ALA A 63 -2.00 -2.98 -7.61
C ALA A 63 -2.45 -4.31 -8.24
N GLU A 64 -1.79 -5.42 -7.91
CA GLU A 64 -2.07 -6.73 -8.49
C GLU A 64 -3.47 -7.25 -8.16
N VAL A 65 -3.85 -7.23 -6.87
CA VAL A 65 -5.15 -7.75 -6.43
C VAL A 65 -6.28 -6.83 -6.86
N SER A 66 -6.08 -5.51 -6.84
CA SER A 66 -7.11 -4.56 -7.32
C SER A 66 -7.34 -4.66 -8.83
N ASP A 67 -6.31 -4.93 -9.62
CA ASP A 67 -6.43 -5.14 -11.07
C ASP A 67 -7.08 -6.49 -11.40
N LEU A 68 -6.68 -7.56 -10.69
CA LEU A 68 -7.30 -8.88 -10.78
C LEU A 68 -8.81 -8.83 -10.51
N HIS A 69 -9.22 -8.07 -9.49
CA HIS A 69 -10.60 -7.93 -9.05
C HIS A 69 -11.24 -6.60 -9.45
N ARG A 70 -10.80 -5.98 -10.56
CA ARG A 70 -11.29 -4.66 -10.98
C ARG A 70 -12.80 -4.59 -11.27
N ARG A 71 -13.41 -5.73 -11.60
CA ARG A 71 -14.85 -5.87 -11.86
C ARG A 71 -15.66 -6.29 -10.62
N SER A 72 -14.97 -6.62 -9.54
CA SER A 72 -15.59 -7.00 -8.28
C SER A 72 -16.33 -5.81 -7.67
N PRO A 73 -17.58 -5.97 -7.19
CA PRO A 73 -18.30 -4.89 -6.51
C PRO A 73 -17.61 -4.45 -5.21
N GLN A 74 -16.74 -5.30 -4.62
CA GLN A 74 -15.99 -5.01 -3.40
C GLN A 74 -14.81 -4.05 -3.64
N ARG A 75 -14.30 -3.95 -4.88
CA ARG A 75 -13.22 -3.02 -5.31
C ARG A 75 -12.03 -2.94 -4.34
N ILE A 76 -11.55 -4.08 -3.86
CA ILE A 76 -10.46 -4.14 -2.88
C ILE A 76 -9.22 -3.40 -3.39
N TRP A 77 -8.64 -2.56 -2.53
CA TRP A 77 -7.38 -1.84 -2.75
C TRP A 77 -7.27 -0.90 -3.95
N ALA A 78 -8.36 -0.67 -4.70
CA ALA A 78 -8.36 0.32 -5.78
C ALA A 78 -8.10 1.74 -5.23
N GLY A 79 -8.60 2.06 -4.04
CA GLY A 79 -8.36 3.34 -3.36
C GLY A 79 -6.92 3.50 -2.89
N GLU A 80 -6.34 2.45 -2.33
CA GLU A 80 -4.95 2.37 -1.86
C GLU A 80 -3.98 2.60 -3.03
N THR A 81 -4.15 1.85 -4.12
CA THR A 81 -3.34 1.99 -5.33
C THR A 81 -3.43 3.42 -5.90
N ARG A 82 -4.64 3.96 -6.07
CA ARG A 82 -4.82 5.33 -6.58
C ARG A 82 -4.18 6.38 -5.67
N ARG A 83 -4.38 6.27 -4.36
CA ARG A 83 -3.79 7.20 -3.38
C ARG A 83 -2.27 7.16 -3.41
N ALA A 84 -1.67 5.98 -3.54
CA ALA A 84 -0.22 5.86 -3.66
C ALA A 84 0.28 6.69 -4.86
N PHE A 85 -0.23 6.44 -6.06
CA PHE A 85 0.17 7.19 -7.27
C PHE A 85 -0.16 8.69 -7.22
N LEU A 86 -1.33 9.06 -6.69
CA LEU A 86 -1.74 10.46 -6.59
C LEU A 86 -0.76 11.24 -5.70
N TRP A 87 -0.42 10.69 -4.54
CA TRP A 87 0.46 11.35 -3.57
C TRP A 87 1.96 11.21 -3.89
N SER A 88 2.40 10.20 -4.63
CA SER A 88 3.83 10.02 -4.87
C SER A 88 4.31 10.43 -6.26
N ALA A 89 3.40 10.57 -7.23
CA ALA A 89 3.74 10.86 -8.62
C ALA A 89 2.95 12.05 -9.17
N VAL A 90 1.61 11.98 -9.15
CA VAL A 90 0.78 13.00 -9.80
C VAL A 90 0.91 14.36 -9.10
N ALA A 91 0.69 14.42 -7.79
CA ALA A 91 0.74 15.67 -7.05
C ALA A 91 2.14 16.33 -7.08
N PRO A 92 3.25 15.62 -6.78
CA PRO A 92 4.58 16.24 -6.86
C PRO A 92 4.91 16.74 -8.27
N THR A 93 4.64 15.94 -9.30
CA THR A 93 4.97 16.31 -10.69
C THR A 93 4.14 17.51 -11.16
N ALA A 94 2.85 17.54 -10.84
CA ALA A 94 1.98 18.67 -11.16
C ALA A 94 2.44 19.96 -10.47
N LEU A 95 2.86 19.89 -9.21
CA LEU A 95 3.35 21.04 -8.46
C LEU A 95 4.70 21.55 -8.99
N LEU A 96 5.61 20.65 -9.36
CA LEU A 96 6.88 21.03 -9.98
C LEU A 96 6.66 21.73 -11.33
N PHE A 97 5.74 21.22 -12.15
CA PHE A 97 5.38 21.86 -13.42
C PHE A 97 4.72 23.22 -13.20
N ALA A 98 3.78 23.33 -12.27
CA ALA A 98 3.16 24.61 -11.91
C ALA A 98 4.19 25.62 -11.38
N GLY A 99 5.25 25.16 -10.70
CA GLY A 99 6.38 25.97 -10.25
C GLY A 99 7.08 26.74 -11.37
N THR A 100 7.04 26.25 -12.61
CA THR A 100 7.60 26.94 -13.79
C THR A 100 6.75 28.14 -14.22
N VAL A 101 5.45 28.13 -13.91
CA VAL A 101 4.52 29.24 -14.12
C VAL A 101 4.64 30.26 -12.99
N SER A 102 4.70 29.78 -11.75
CA SER A 102 4.93 30.62 -10.56
C SER A 102 5.57 29.82 -9.44
N PRO A 103 6.68 30.31 -8.82
CA PRO A 103 7.30 29.65 -7.68
C PRO A 103 6.35 29.47 -6.48
N LEU A 104 5.28 30.26 -6.40
CA LEU A 104 4.31 30.18 -5.31
C LEU A 104 3.60 28.82 -5.23
N TYR A 105 3.42 28.12 -6.37
CA TYR A 105 2.84 26.78 -6.39
C TYR A 105 3.71 25.74 -5.69
N LEU A 106 5.02 25.96 -5.58
CA LEU A 106 5.91 25.08 -4.84
C LEU A 106 5.63 25.10 -3.33
N LEU A 107 5.01 26.15 -2.80
CA LEU A 107 4.58 26.19 -1.39
C LEU A 107 3.54 25.09 -1.08
N LEU A 108 2.79 24.62 -2.08
CA LEU A 108 1.86 23.50 -1.88
C LEU A 108 2.57 22.18 -1.57
N LEU A 109 3.89 22.05 -1.84
CA LEU A 109 4.68 20.91 -1.37
C LEU A 109 4.76 20.85 0.16
N LEU A 110 4.48 21.95 0.87
CA LEU A 110 4.33 21.95 2.34
C LEU A 110 3.14 21.10 2.81
N ALA A 111 2.25 20.67 1.91
CA ALA A 111 1.20 19.70 2.23
C ALA A 111 1.76 18.37 2.77
N TYR A 112 2.95 17.93 2.33
CA TYR A 112 3.60 16.70 2.82
C TYR A 112 4.06 16.80 4.28
N PRO A 113 4.88 17.79 4.68
CA PRO A 113 5.23 17.98 6.09
C PRO A 113 4.01 18.33 6.93
N ALA A 114 3.03 19.08 6.42
CA ALA A 114 1.77 19.34 7.12
C ALA A 114 0.99 18.03 7.39
N GLN A 115 0.95 17.10 6.41
CA GLN A 115 0.32 15.80 6.59
C GLN A 115 1.05 14.94 7.62
N ALA A 116 2.39 14.93 7.61
CA ALA A 116 3.18 14.25 8.63
C ALA A 116 2.90 14.85 10.02
N ALA A 117 2.87 16.17 10.15
CA ALA A 117 2.53 16.85 11.40
C ALA A 117 1.12 16.49 11.88
N ARG A 118 0.12 16.46 10.98
CA ARG A 118 -1.25 16.06 11.31
C ARG A 118 -1.33 14.62 11.84
N LEU A 119 -0.63 13.69 11.21
CA LEU A 119 -0.57 12.29 11.65
C LEU A 119 0.12 12.16 13.02
N TRP A 120 1.23 12.86 13.20
CA TRP A 120 1.94 12.91 14.47
C TRP A 120 1.06 13.46 15.59
N LEU A 121 0.38 14.58 15.38
CA LEU A 121 -0.53 15.18 16.37
C LEU A 121 -1.67 14.24 16.77
N GLY A 122 -2.20 13.45 15.83
CA GLY A 122 -3.24 12.46 16.11
C GLY A 122 -2.74 11.23 16.86
N ALA A 123 -1.47 10.85 16.66
CA ALA A 123 -0.88 9.65 17.24
C ALA A 123 -0.12 9.89 18.55
N ARG A 124 0.38 11.12 18.80
CA ARG A 124 1.29 11.43 19.92
C ARG A 124 0.77 11.04 21.29
N ARG A 125 -0.54 11.17 21.54
CA ARG A 125 -1.15 10.82 22.83
C ARG A 125 -1.18 9.31 23.09
N ARG A 126 -1.22 8.51 22.02
CA ARG A 126 -1.32 7.04 22.11
C ARG A 126 0.03 6.35 21.99
N LEU A 127 0.93 6.91 21.17
CA LEU A 127 2.18 6.26 20.79
C LEU A 127 3.44 6.97 21.29
N GLY A 128 3.33 8.14 21.92
CA GLY A 128 4.48 8.86 22.49
C GLY A 128 5.60 9.09 21.46
N ALA A 129 6.78 8.52 21.73
CA ALA A 129 7.96 8.63 20.88
C ALA A 129 7.77 8.01 19.48
N ASP A 130 6.94 6.96 19.34
CA ASP A 130 6.75 6.25 18.07
C ASP A 130 5.83 6.99 17.10
N ALA A 131 5.13 8.03 17.56
CA ALA A 131 4.24 8.82 16.72
C ALA A 131 4.99 9.52 15.57
N GLY A 132 6.22 9.97 15.82
CA GLY A 132 7.05 10.67 14.83
C GLY A 132 7.47 9.75 13.68
N PRO A 133 8.16 8.62 13.98
CA PRO A 133 8.48 7.61 12.99
C PRO A 133 7.24 7.12 12.23
N LEU A 134 6.15 6.78 12.93
CA LEU A 134 4.91 6.36 12.28
C LEU A 134 4.43 7.38 11.24
N ALA A 135 4.36 8.66 11.60
CA ALA A 135 3.89 9.70 10.70
C ALA A 135 4.80 9.86 9.47
N LEU A 136 6.11 9.89 9.68
CA LEU A 136 7.10 10.00 8.60
C LEU A 136 7.02 8.79 7.65
N TYR A 137 7.09 7.58 8.18
CA TYR A 137 7.03 6.35 7.39
C TYR A 137 5.67 6.16 6.71
N THR A 138 4.58 6.68 7.26
CA THR A 138 3.27 6.66 6.57
C THR A 138 3.27 7.51 5.30
N VAL A 139 3.89 8.69 5.34
CA VAL A 139 3.99 9.57 4.17
C VAL A 139 4.98 9.01 3.15
N LEU A 140 6.19 8.63 3.61
CA LEU A 140 7.20 8.02 2.75
C LEU A 140 6.73 6.69 2.14
N GLY A 141 5.91 5.93 2.87
CA GLY A 141 5.37 4.65 2.44
C GLY A 141 4.57 4.75 1.14
N LYS A 142 3.95 5.89 0.84
CA LYS A 142 3.23 6.09 -0.44
C LYS A 142 4.15 6.06 -1.65
N PHE A 143 5.39 6.50 -1.51
CA PHE A 143 6.40 6.41 -2.57
C PHE A 143 6.84 4.96 -2.79
N ALA A 144 7.08 4.22 -1.71
CA ALA A 144 7.40 2.80 -1.79
C ALA A 144 6.24 1.99 -2.38
N GLU A 145 5.00 2.22 -1.91
CA GLU A 145 3.80 1.56 -2.43
C GLU A 145 3.64 1.81 -3.94
N ALA A 146 3.79 3.07 -4.38
CA ALA A 146 3.70 3.40 -5.79
C ALA A 146 4.82 2.75 -6.61
N ALA A 147 6.06 2.70 -6.11
CA ALA A 147 7.15 1.97 -6.77
C ALA A 147 6.81 0.47 -6.94
N GLY A 148 6.19 -0.14 -5.93
CA GLY A 148 5.65 -1.50 -6.01
C GLY A 148 4.57 -1.65 -7.09
N GLY A 149 3.62 -0.71 -7.15
CA GLY A 149 2.58 -0.67 -8.17
C GLY A 149 3.13 -0.49 -9.59
N VAL A 150 4.11 0.40 -9.78
CA VAL A 150 4.83 0.55 -11.06
C VAL A 150 5.47 -0.77 -11.47
N LYS A 151 6.18 -1.43 -10.54
CA LYS A 151 6.84 -2.72 -10.80
C LYS A 151 5.83 -3.78 -11.26
N TYR A 152 4.63 -3.83 -10.65
CA TYR A 152 3.56 -4.72 -11.09
C TYR A 152 3.13 -4.44 -12.53
N PHE A 153 2.69 -3.21 -12.82
CA PHE A 153 2.16 -2.85 -14.14
C PHE A 153 3.23 -2.99 -15.24
N TRP A 154 4.48 -2.68 -14.93
CA TRP A 154 5.61 -2.86 -15.82
C TRP A 154 5.87 -4.33 -16.18
N ASN A 155 5.90 -5.21 -15.18
CA ASN A 155 6.07 -6.64 -15.41
C ASN A 155 4.89 -7.22 -16.21
N ARG A 156 3.66 -6.84 -15.85
CA ARG A 156 2.45 -7.24 -16.56
C ARG A 156 2.47 -6.81 -18.03
N ALA A 157 2.84 -5.56 -18.33
CA ALA A 157 2.96 -5.06 -19.70
C ALA A 157 3.99 -5.84 -20.54
N ARG A 158 4.98 -6.44 -19.89
CA ARG A 158 6.02 -7.30 -20.50
C ARG A 158 5.66 -8.78 -20.51
N GLY A 159 4.45 -9.15 -20.06
CA GLY A 159 4.04 -10.56 -19.92
C GLY A 159 4.84 -11.34 -18.88
N LYS A 160 5.56 -10.66 -17.97
CA LYS A 160 6.38 -11.28 -16.93
C LYS A 160 5.59 -11.45 -15.65
N THR A 161 5.70 -12.62 -15.04
CA THR A 161 5.28 -12.83 -13.65
C THR A 161 6.24 -12.11 -12.72
N SER A 162 5.71 -11.50 -11.65
CA SER A 162 6.56 -10.80 -10.69
C SER A 162 7.26 -11.81 -9.79
N ALA A 163 8.58 -11.69 -9.68
CA ALA A 163 9.33 -12.42 -8.66
C ALA A 163 8.99 -11.89 -7.25
N LEU A 164 9.12 -12.76 -6.25
CA LEU A 164 8.95 -12.42 -4.84
C LEU A 164 9.82 -11.21 -4.46
N ILE A 165 9.22 -10.28 -3.71
CA ILE A 165 9.94 -9.14 -3.15
C ILE A 165 10.34 -9.51 -1.73
N GLU A 166 11.52 -10.09 -1.60
CA GLU A 166 12.09 -10.46 -0.30
C GLU A 166 12.74 -9.24 0.36
N TYR A 167 12.46 -9.07 1.64
CA TYR A 167 12.92 -7.94 2.45
C TYR A 167 13.76 -8.40 3.65
N LYS A 168 14.08 -9.70 3.72
CA LYS A 168 15.05 -10.32 4.60
C LYS A 168 16.03 -11.11 3.76
#